data_AF-A0A6P1BS14-F1
#
_entry.id   AF-A0A6P1BS14-F1
#
_cell.length_a   1.000
_cell.length_b   1.000
_cell.length_c   1.000
_cell.angle_alpha   90.00
_cell.angle_beta   90.00
_cell.angle_gamma   90.00
#
_symmetry.space_group_name_H-M   'P 1'
#
loop_
_entity.id
_entity.type
_entity.pdbx_description
1 polymer ?
#
loop_
_entity_poly.entity_id
_entity_poly.type
_entity_poly.pdbx_seq_one_letter_code
_entity_poly.pdbx_strand_id
1 'polypeptide(L)'
;MQATVSTVPNRGTLHTVLHEDGRRVAATVPTAPNGSVFVGPLAGLADRLSNLATGVNVGNGQYLPAARAEALRQGVINLGVDGAFRAVAGVGQKERRDIASAKATAMEVPPATPATAAMAARTLVLWDRADIGGKANMLNTLPVDGLGALIASGAYREDGIPAELQQVAADRYMALNHVRRVGLQADHTLVADHNDPLATGPNVEAATNAARAAVKTLNARSETVESVSDALRSIISMVGLATDLSDQKAYQLLSTGSIA
;
A
#
# COMPACT_ATOMS: atom_id res chain seq x y z
N MET A 1 33.14 2.15 12.59
CA MET A 1 31.73 1.95 12.15
C MET A 1 31.10 0.88 13.03
N GLN A 2 29.83 1.02 13.40
CA GLN A 2 29.10 0.04 14.22
C GLN A 2 27.71 -0.20 13.63
N ALA A 3 27.25 -1.45 13.65
CA ALA A 3 25.89 -1.81 13.29
C ALA A 3 25.19 -2.53 14.44
N THR A 4 23.91 -2.21 14.66
CA THR A 4 23.06 -2.88 15.66
C THR A 4 21.76 -3.34 15.03
N VAL A 5 21.22 -4.43 15.58
CA VAL A 5 19.94 -5.02 15.17
C VAL A 5 19.06 -5.14 16.41
N SER A 6 17.82 -4.69 16.32
CA SER A 6 16.83 -4.88 17.38
C SER A 6 15.46 -5.21 16.79
N THR A 7 14.74 -6.14 17.43
CA THR A 7 13.35 -6.43 17.07
C THR A 7 12.45 -5.47 17.82
N VAL A 8 11.60 -4.75 17.09
CA VAL A 8 10.61 -3.85 17.68
C VAL A 8 9.25 -4.52 17.60
N PRO A 9 8.58 -4.80 18.74
CA PRO A 9 7.28 -5.46 18.75
C PRO A 9 6.30 -4.76 17.82
N ASN A 10 5.63 -5.55 16.96
CA ASN A 10 4.64 -5.10 15.99
C ASN A 10 5.13 -4.08 14.94
N ARG A 11 6.45 -3.84 14.84
CA ARG A 11 7.04 -2.92 13.85
C ARG A 11 8.08 -3.58 12.94
N GLY A 12 8.64 -4.71 13.35
CA GLY A 12 9.61 -5.48 12.57
C GLY A 12 11.04 -5.35 13.09
N THR A 13 12.01 -5.49 12.21
CA THR A 13 13.44 -5.51 12.56
C THR A 13 14.08 -4.17 12.24
N LEU A 14 14.62 -3.50 13.26
CA LEU A 14 15.34 -2.25 13.14
C LEU A 14 16.84 -2.54 12.99
N HIS A 15 17.42 -2.04 11.91
CA HIS A 15 18.85 -2.05 11.66
C HIS A 15 19.37 -0.62 11.77
N THR A 16 20.41 -0.40 12.57
CA THR A 16 21.06 0.91 12.70
C THR A 16 22.52 0.79 12.33
N VAL A 17 23.02 1.73 11.53
CA VAL A 17 24.44 1.89 11.22
C VAL A 17 24.91 3.24 11.74
N LEU A 18 25.97 3.23 12.54
CA LEU A 18 26.69 4.40 13.01
C LEU A 18 28.06 4.45 12.30
N HIS A 19 28.25 5.50 11.52
CA HIS A 19 29.49 5.78 10.83
C HIS A 19 30.49 6.49 11.76
N GLU A 20 31.78 6.44 11.42
CA GLU A 20 32.86 6.97 12.28
C GLU A 20 32.88 8.49 12.36
N ASP A 21 32.32 9.15 11.35
CA ASP A 21 32.15 10.61 11.30
C ASP A 21 30.91 11.09 12.07
N GLY A 22 30.23 10.19 12.80
CA GLY A 22 29.04 10.49 13.60
C GLY A 22 27.72 10.45 12.84
N ARG A 23 27.73 10.22 11.51
CA ARG A 23 26.48 9.99 10.77
C ARG A 23 25.82 8.71 11.22
N ARG A 24 24.49 8.73 11.34
CA ARG A 24 23.69 7.58 11.75
C ARG A 24 22.50 7.42 10.81
N VAL A 25 22.26 6.19 10.36
CA VAL A 25 21.07 5.83 9.60
C VAL A 25 20.40 4.62 10.25
N ALA A 26 19.08 4.62 10.24
CA ALA A 26 18.26 3.51 10.69
C ALA A 26 17.33 3.07 9.56
N ALA A 27 17.21 1.75 9.36
CA ALA A 27 16.29 1.14 8.42
C ALA A 27 15.45 0.10 9.16
N THR A 28 14.13 0.15 8.95
CA THR A 28 13.20 -0.83 9.53
C THR A 28 12.69 -1.74 8.43
N VAL A 29 12.85 -3.04 8.60
CA VAL A 29 12.16 -4.05 7.77
C VAL A 29 10.85 -4.39 8.47
N PRO A 30 9.68 -3.97 7.93
CA PRO A 30 8.41 -4.17 8.61
C PRO A 30 8.02 -5.65 8.64
N THR A 31 7.31 -6.05 9.69
CA THR A 31 6.62 -7.35 9.70
C THR A 31 5.43 -7.27 8.75
N ALA A 32 5.40 -8.14 7.73
CA ALA A 32 4.25 -8.21 6.83
C ALA A 32 3.00 -8.70 7.59
N PRO A 33 1.80 -8.18 7.26
CA PRO A 33 0.56 -8.78 7.72
C PRO A 33 0.42 -10.25 7.29
N ASN A 34 -0.22 -11.07 8.11
CA ASN A 34 -0.49 -12.47 7.77
C ASN A 34 -1.26 -12.58 6.44
N GLY A 35 -0.83 -13.49 5.57
CA GLY A 35 -1.41 -13.68 4.23
C GLY A 35 -0.95 -12.67 3.18
N SER A 36 -0.12 -11.68 3.53
CA SER A 36 0.48 -10.77 2.57
C SER A 36 1.53 -11.46 1.69
N VAL A 37 1.62 -11.02 0.43
CA VAL A 37 2.66 -11.45 -0.53
C VAL A 37 4.09 -11.12 -0.07
N PHE A 38 4.22 -10.24 0.92
CA PHE A 38 5.51 -9.78 1.44
C PHE A 38 6.10 -10.62 2.57
N VAL A 39 5.35 -11.58 3.16
CA VAL A 39 5.79 -12.35 4.34
C VAL A 39 7.15 -13.00 4.14
N GLY A 40 7.30 -13.80 3.07
CA GLY A 40 8.58 -14.46 2.75
C GLY A 40 9.69 -13.48 2.36
N PRO A 41 9.46 -12.60 1.35
CA PRO A 41 10.47 -11.65 0.90
C PRO A 41 11.02 -10.72 2.00
N LEU A 42 10.17 -10.18 2.87
CA LEU A 42 10.62 -9.28 3.95
C LEU A 42 11.39 -10.02 5.04
N ALA A 43 10.97 -11.25 5.39
CA ALA A 43 11.73 -12.08 6.33
C ALA A 43 13.14 -12.38 5.78
N GLY A 44 13.24 -12.80 4.51
CA GLY A 44 14.52 -13.03 3.87
C GLY A 44 15.41 -11.78 3.83
N LEU A 45 14.83 -10.61 3.56
CA LEU A 45 15.56 -9.34 3.57
C LEU A 45 16.06 -8.97 4.98
N ALA A 46 15.24 -9.12 6.01
CA ALA A 46 15.65 -8.90 7.40
C ALA A 46 16.81 -9.81 7.82
N ASP A 47 16.79 -11.08 7.42
CA ASP A 47 17.87 -12.03 7.68
C ASP A 47 19.16 -11.62 6.99
N ARG A 48 19.10 -11.23 5.70
CA ARG A 48 20.30 -10.77 4.97
C ARG A 48 20.86 -9.48 5.52
N LEU A 49 20.01 -8.54 5.95
CA LEU A 49 20.46 -7.31 6.60
C LEU A 49 21.07 -7.55 7.98
N SER A 50 20.58 -8.56 8.72
CA SER A 50 21.20 -8.99 9.98
C SER A 50 22.61 -9.54 9.74
N ASN A 51 22.79 -10.34 8.69
CA ASN A 51 24.12 -10.82 8.29
C ASN A 51 25.04 -9.68 7.84
N LEU A 52 24.52 -8.69 7.12
CA LEU A 52 25.27 -7.49 6.75
C LEU A 52 25.70 -6.68 7.97
N ALA A 53 24.82 -6.49 8.95
CA ALA A 53 25.15 -5.80 10.20
C ALA A 53 26.30 -6.49 10.95
N THR A 54 26.29 -7.83 11.00
CA THR A 54 27.42 -8.62 11.50
C THR A 54 28.69 -8.37 10.68
N GLY A 55 28.58 -8.36 9.35
CA GLY A 55 29.69 -8.04 8.45
C GLY A 55 30.28 -6.65 8.66
N VAL A 56 29.45 -5.63 8.93
CA VAL A 56 29.90 -4.27 9.27
C VAL A 56 30.76 -4.27 10.54
N ASN A 57 30.31 -4.96 11.59
CA ASN A 57 31.04 -5.01 12.85
C ASN A 57 32.38 -5.77 12.71
N VAL A 58 32.39 -6.88 11.96
CA VAL A 58 33.61 -7.65 11.68
C VAL A 58 34.59 -6.83 10.84
N GLY A 59 34.11 -6.24 9.74
CA GLY A 59 34.93 -5.45 8.83
C GLY A 59 35.56 -4.23 9.52
N ASN A 60 34.87 -3.65 10.50
CA ASN A 60 35.41 -2.56 11.31
C ASN A 60 36.62 -2.95 12.17
N GLY A 61 36.67 -4.20 12.65
CA GLY A 61 37.80 -4.70 13.44
C GLY A 61 38.98 -5.17 12.60
N GLN A 62 38.77 -5.45 11.31
CA GLN A 62 39.75 -6.11 10.45
C GLN A 62 40.38 -5.20 9.39
N TYR A 63 39.65 -4.18 8.92
CA TYR A 63 40.06 -3.38 7.77
C TYR A 63 40.18 -1.88 8.09
N LEU A 64 41.12 -1.23 7.42
CA LEU A 64 41.18 0.24 7.34
C LEU A 64 39.95 0.79 6.57
N PRO A 65 39.55 2.06 6.77
CA PRO A 65 38.29 2.59 6.25
C PRO A 65 38.03 2.34 4.74
N ALA A 66 39.01 2.62 3.88
CA ALA A 66 38.85 2.43 2.44
C ALA A 66 38.71 0.94 2.05
N ALA A 67 39.49 0.06 2.66
CA ALA A 67 39.41 -1.38 2.42
C ALA A 67 38.12 -1.98 2.99
N ARG A 68 37.63 -1.44 4.11
CA ARG A 68 36.35 -1.81 4.73
C ARG A 68 35.19 -1.50 3.80
N ALA A 69 35.13 -0.30 3.24
CA ALA A 69 34.06 0.09 2.32
C ALA A 69 33.97 -0.87 1.12
N GLU A 70 35.11 -1.25 0.54
CA GLU A 70 35.16 -2.21 -0.56
C GLU A 70 34.72 -3.62 -0.12
N ALA A 71 35.23 -4.12 1.01
CA ALA A 71 34.83 -5.40 1.55
C ALA A 71 33.31 -5.46 1.84
N LEU A 72 32.72 -4.36 2.30
CA LEU A 72 31.28 -4.29 2.57
C LEU A 72 30.44 -4.25 1.30
N ARG A 73 30.92 -3.62 0.21
CA ARG A 73 30.25 -3.70 -1.11
C ARG A 73 30.20 -5.13 -1.61
N GLN A 74 31.31 -5.86 -1.53
CA GLN A 74 31.34 -7.28 -1.84
C GLN A 74 30.48 -8.09 -0.87
N GLY A 75 30.44 -7.70 0.40
CA GLY A 75 29.57 -8.28 1.42
C GLY A 75 28.08 -8.18 1.07
N VAL A 76 27.61 -7.05 0.54
CA VAL A 76 26.21 -6.88 0.09
C VAL A 76 25.83 -7.95 -0.95
N ILE A 77 26.74 -8.26 -1.87
CA ILE A 77 26.53 -9.26 -2.93
C ILE A 77 26.66 -10.69 -2.36
N ASN A 78 27.78 -10.99 -1.69
CA ASN A 78 28.09 -12.33 -1.19
C ASN A 78 27.10 -12.82 -0.13
N LEU A 79 26.54 -11.90 0.66
CA LEU A 79 25.51 -12.22 1.65
C LEU A 79 24.11 -12.29 1.03
N GLY A 80 23.95 -11.91 -0.24
CA GLY A 80 22.68 -11.95 -0.99
C GLY A 80 21.70 -10.84 -0.62
N VAL A 81 22.20 -9.70 -0.12
CA VAL A 81 21.35 -8.56 0.26
C VAL A 81 20.71 -7.94 -0.99
N ASP A 82 21.46 -7.84 -2.09
CA ASP A 82 20.96 -7.37 -3.39
C ASP A 82 19.84 -8.28 -3.93
N GLY A 83 20.00 -9.60 -3.83
CA GLY A 83 19.01 -10.59 -4.24
C GLY A 83 17.72 -10.48 -3.42
N ALA A 84 17.84 -10.37 -2.10
CA ALA A 84 16.70 -10.19 -1.21
C ALA A 84 15.99 -8.84 -1.43
N PHE A 85 16.75 -7.76 -1.66
CA PHE A 85 16.20 -6.44 -1.98
C PHE A 85 15.40 -6.48 -3.29
N ARG A 86 15.96 -7.07 -4.35
CA ARG A 86 15.27 -7.25 -5.63
C ARG A 86 14.01 -8.09 -5.52
N ALA A 87 14.02 -9.14 -4.70
CA ALA A 87 12.84 -9.97 -4.47
C ALA A 87 11.68 -9.15 -3.85
N VAL A 88 11.96 -8.35 -2.82
CA VAL A 88 10.95 -7.47 -2.20
C VAL A 88 10.47 -6.41 -3.19
N ALA A 89 11.39 -5.76 -3.91
CA ALA A 89 11.06 -4.74 -4.90
C ALA A 89 10.19 -5.30 -6.05
N GLY A 90 10.52 -6.49 -6.55
CA GLY A 90 9.76 -7.15 -7.62
C GLY A 90 8.33 -7.51 -7.20
N VAL A 91 8.18 -8.08 -6.00
CA VAL A 91 6.85 -8.36 -5.42
C VAL A 91 6.07 -7.06 -5.21
N GLY A 92 6.72 -6.02 -4.69
CA GLY A 92 6.06 -4.73 -4.46
C GLY A 92 5.62 -4.03 -5.74
N GLN A 93 6.40 -4.11 -6.82
CA GLN A 93 6.01 -3.58 -8.13
C GLN A 93 4.84 -4.36 -8.75
N LYS A 94 4.83 -5.70 -8.61
CA LYS A 94 3.69 -6.52 -9.04
C LYS A 94 2.44 -6.15 -8.26
N GLU A 95 2.53 -6.13 -6.93
CA GLU A 95 1.41 -5.82 -6.05
C GLU A 95 0.86 -4.41 -6.29
N ARG A 96 1.73 -3.41 -6.51
CA ARG A 96 1.30 -2.05 -6.87
C ARG A 96 0.50 -2.01 -8.17
N ARG A 97 0.91 -2.77 -9.19
CA ARG A 97 0.17 -2.89 -10.47
C ARG A 97 -1.17 -3.58 -10.28
N ASP A 98 -1.18 -4.66 -9.52
CA ASP A 98 -2.40 -5.43 -9.22
C ASP A 98 -3.42 -4.55 -8.46
N ILE A 99 -2.96 -3.77 -7.46
CA ILE A 99 -3.79 -2.80 -6.73
C ILE A 99 -4.29 -1.68 -7.64
N ALA A 100 -3.41 -1.10 -8.46
CA ALA A 100 -3.80 -0.02 -9.38
C ALA A 100 -4.86 -0.49 -10.38
N SER A 101 -4.69 -1.69 -10.94
CA SER A 101 -5.68 -2.33 -11.82
C SER A 101 -7.00 -2.58 -11.09
N ALA A 102 -6.96 -3.13 -9.87
CA ALA A 102 -8.16 -3.37 -9.07
C ALA A 102 -8.90 -2.08 -8.72
N LYS A 103 -8.18 -1.01 -8.34
CA LYS A 103 -8.76 0.31 -8.04
C LYS A 103 -9.37 0.94 -9.29
N ALA A 104 -8.66 0.93 -10.43
CA ALA A 104 -9.19 1.44 -11.69
C ALA A 104 -10.48 0.71 -12.09
N THR A 105 -10.46 -0.61 -11.99
CA THR A 105 -11.60 -1.47 -12.26
C THR A 105 -12.76 -1.19 -11.30
N ALA A 106 -12.50 -0.98 -10.01
CA ALA A 106 -13.56 -0.66 -9.04
C ALA A 106 -14.14 0.76 -9.21
N MET A 107 -13.32 1.71 -9.65
CA MET A 107 -13.67 3.11 -9.91
C MET A 107 -14.28 3.35 -11.29
N GLU A 108 -14.32 2.34 -12.16
CA GLU A 108 -14.92 2.45 -13.48
C GLU A 108 -16.39 2.88 -13.37
N VAL A 109 -16.74 3.97 -14.06
CA VAL A 109 -18.11 4.47 -14.18
C VAL A 109 -18.66 4.03 -15.53
N PRO A 110 -19.72 3.21 -15.57
CA PRO A 110 -20.36 2.84 -16.83
C PRO A 110 -20.80 4.09 -17.61
N PRO A 111 -20.73 4.07 -18.95
CA PRO A 111 -21.26 5.16 -19.76
C PRO A 111 -22.72 5.46 -19.42
N ALA A 112 -23.07 6.75 -19.43
CA ALA A 112 -24.43 7.16 -19.15
C ALA A 112 -25.39 6.59 -20.20
N THR A 113 -26.45 5.94 -19.73
CA THR A 113 -27.57 5.49 -20.56
C THR A 113 -28.65 6.56 -20.55
N PRO A 114 -29.63 6.53 -21.47
CA PRO A 114 -30.78 7.45 -21.41
C PRO A 114 -31.49 7.44 -20.05
N ALA A 115 -31.55 6.29 -19.37
CA ALA A 115 -32.16 6.16 -18.04
C ALA A 115 -31.33 6.82 -16.93
N THR A 116 -29.99 6.72 -16.99
CA THR A 116 -29.09 7.23 -15.94
C THR A 116 -28.61 8.66 -16.18
N ALA A 117 -28.64 9.15 -17.42
CA ALA A 117 -28.19 10.50 -17.79
C ALA A 117 -28.99 11.61 -17.09
N ALA A 118 -30.33 11.47 -17.06
CA ALA A 118 -31.19 12.45 -16.38
C ALA A 118 -30.96 12.47 -14.86
N MET A 119 -30.67 11.32 -14.26
CA MET A 119 -30.32 11.22 -12.83
C MET A 119 -28.99 11.89 -12.55
N ALA A 120 -27.96 11.60 -13.36
CA ALA A 120 -26.64 12.21 -13.24
C ALA A 120 -26.70 13.74 -13.30
N ALA A 121 -27.43 14.29 -14.29
CA ALA A 121 -27.61 15.74 -14.43
C ALA A 121 -28.31 16.36 -13.21
N ARG A 122 -29.37 15.73 -12.69
CA ARG A 122 -30.05 16.20 -11.48
C ARG A 122 -29.15 16.15 -10.25
N THR A 123 -28.33 15.10 -10.10
CA THR A 123 -27.39 14.98 -8.99
C THR A 123 -26.36 16.11 -9.00
N LEU A 124 -25.81 16.46 -10.17
CA LEU A 124 -24.85 17.57 -10.29
C LEU A 124 -25.50 18.92 -9.95
N VAL A 125 -26.72 19.18 -10.42
CA VAL A 125 -27.43 20.42 -10.07
C VAL A 125 -27.70 20.52 -8.56
N LEU A 126 -28.04 19.41 -7.90
CA LEU A 126 -28.21 19.39 -6.44
C LEU A 126 -26.88 19.58 -5.72
N TRP A 127 -25.80 19.02 -6.24
CA TRP A 127 -24.45 19.15 -5.69
C TRP A 127 -23.99 20.61 -5.71
N ASP A 128 -24.15 21.30 -6.84
CA ASP A 128 -23.71 22.68 -7.02
C ASP A 128 -24.45 23.66 -6.09
N ARG A 129 -25.67 23.32 -5.71
CA ARG A 129 -26.52 24.12 -4.81
C ARG A 129 -26.32 23.80 -3.34
N ALA A 130 -25.67 22.68 -3.02
CA ALA A 130 -25.48 22.25 -1.65
C ALA A 130 -24.30 22.99 -1.01
N ASP A 131 -24.46 23.35 0.26
CA ASP A 131 -23.35 23.75 1.11
C ASP A 131 -22.49 22.53 1.49
N ILE A 132 -21.41 22.75 2.22
CA ILE A 132 -20.48 21.66 2.57
C ILE A 132 -21.15 20.53 3.38
N GLY A 133 -22.11 20.88 4.25
CA GLY A 133 -22.90 19.91 5.01
C GLY A 133 -23.82 19.08 4.11
N GLY A 134 -24.51 19.74 3.17
CA GLY A 134 -25.34 19.08 2.17
C GLY A 134 -24.52 18.17 1.25
N LYS A 135 -23.35 18.63 0.78
CA LYS A 135 -22.42 17.83 -0.03
C LYS A 135 -21.97 16.58 0.74
N ALA A 136 -21.57 16.71 2.01
CA ALA A 136 -21.20 15.58 2.86
C ALA A 136 -22.36 14.56 3.01
N ASN A 137 -23.60 15.06 3.25
CA ASN A 137 -24.77 14.19 3.33
C ASN A 137 -25.05 13.46 2.01
N MET A 138 -24.90 14.14 0.86
CA MET A 138 -25.07 13.54 -0.45
C MET A 138 -24.07 12.41 -0.70
N LEU A 139 -22.78 12.60 -0.39
CA LEU A 139 -21.76 11.54 -0.54
C LEU A 139 -22.11 10.27 0.27
N ASN A 140 -22.72 10.44 1.44
CA ASN A 140 -23.12 9.33 2.31
C ASN A 140 -24.40 8.61 1.86
N THR A 141 -25.31 9.30 1.16
CA THR A 141 -26.66 8.79 0.91
C THR A 141 -26.98 8.48 -0.56
N LEU A 142 -26.30 9.13 -1.51
CA LEU A 142 -26.60 8.97 -2.94
C LEU A 142 -26.53 7.51 -3.41
N PRO A 143 -27.41 7.05 -4.31
CA PRO A 143 -27.26 5.74 -4.92
C PRO A 143 -26.01 5.67 -5.81
N VAL A 144 -25.63 4.45 -6.23
CA VAL A 144 -24.40 4.20 -7.02
C VAL A 144 -24.32 5.06 -8.28
N ASP A 145 -25.43 5.30 -8.98
CA ASP A 145 -25.45 6.12 -10.20
C ASP A 145 -25.27 7.62 -9.91
N GLY A 146 -25.81 8.11 -8.80
CA GLY A 146 -25.59 9.49 -8.36
C GLY A 146 -24.14 9.71 -7.94
N LEU A 147 -23.56 8.78 -7.18
CA LEU A 147 -22.12 8.82 -6.86
C LEU A 147 -21.26 8.70 -8.12
N GLY A 148 -21.63 7.81 -9.05
CA GLY A 148 -20.94 7.64 -10.32
C GLY A 148 -20.91 8.93 -11.15
N ALA A 149 -21.99 9.72 -11.14
CA ALA A 149 -22.04 11.02 -11.78
C ALA A 149 -21.05 12.03 -11.17
N LEU A 150 -20.97 12.08 -9.83
CA LEU A 150 -19.99 12.93 -9.14
C LEU A 150 -18.55 12.50 -9.42
N ILE A 151 -18.30 11.19 -9.50
CA ILE A 151 -16.98 10.64 -9.80
C ILE A 151 -16.57 10.91 -11.25
N ALA A 152 -17.46 10.67 -12.22
CA ALA A 152 -17.19 10.88 -13.63
C ALA A 152 -16.96 12.36 -13.97
N SER A 153 -17.69 13.27 -13.32
CA SER A 153 -17.52 14.72 -13.50
C SER A 153 -16.32 15.29 -12.75
N GLY A 154 -15.82 14.58 -11.72
CA GLY A 154 -14.80 15.10 -10.81
C GLY A 154 -15.32 16.10 -9.78
N ALA A 155 -16.62 16.37 -9.72
CA ALA A 155 -17.22 17.36 -8.82
C ALA A 155 -16.92 17.08 -7.33
N TYR A 156 -16.78 15.81 -6.96
CA TYR A 156 -16.43 15.43 -5.59
C TYR A 156 -14.99 15.80 -5.18
N ARG A 157 -14.12 16.19 -6.13
CA ARG A 157 -12.73 16.62 -5.91
C ARG A 157 -12.54 18.14 -6.00
N GLU A 158 -13.64 18.90 -6.09
CA GLU A 158 -13.60 20.36 -6.11
C GLU A 158 -12.87 20.94 -4.89
N ASP A 159 -12.24 22.10 -5.09
CA ASP A 159 -11.65 22.88 -4.01
C ASP A 159 -12.70 23.21 -2.95
N GLY A 160 -12.40 22.88 -1.69
CA GLY A 160 -13.33 23.05 -0.56
C GLY A 160 -13.99 21.76 -0.08
N ILE A 161 -13.80 20.63 -0.76
CA ILE A 161 -14.19 19.31 -0.23
C ILE A 161 -13.00 18.68 0.52
N PRO A 162 -13.10 18.45 1.86
CA PRO A 162 -12.07 17.76 2.63
C PRO A 162 -11.68 16.41 2.03
N ALA A 163 -10.38 16.10 2.02
CA ALA A 163 -9.84 14.88 1.42
C ALA A 163 -10.47 13.61 2.01
N GLU A 164 -10.83 13.64 3.29
CA GLU A 164 -11.50 12.55 3.99
C GLU A 164 -12.87 12.25 3.38
N LEU A 165 -13.64 13.29 3.02
CA LEU A 165 -14.94 13.12 2.36
C LEU A 165 -14.76 12.60 0.93
N GLN A 166 -13.72 13.04 0.22
CA GLN A 166 -13.41 12.52 -1.11
C GLN A 166 -13.09 11.02 -1.07
N GLN A 167 -12.33 10.59 -0.05
CA GLN A 167 -11.99 9.19 0.17
C GLN A 167 -13.24 8.36 0.52
N VAL A 168 -14.08 8.84 1.44
CA VAL A 168 -15.34 8.16 1.80
C VAL A 168 -16.25 7.98 0.58
N ALA A 169 -16.36 8.99 -0.27
CA ALA A 169 -17.13 8.90 -1.51
C ALA A 169 -16.58 7.85 -2.48
N ALA A 170 -15.26 7.85 -2.70
CA ALA A 170 -14.59 6.89 -3.56
C ALA A 170 -14.75 5.45 -3.03
N ASP A 171 -14.51 5.23 -1.74
CA ASP A 171 -14.63 3.92 -1.11
C ASP A 171 -16.08 3.40 -1.15
N ARG A 172 -17.07 4.26 -0.89
CA ARG A 172 -18.48 3.92 -0.99
C ARG A 172 -18.88 3.58 -2.41
N TYR A 173 -18.42 4.35 -3.39
CA TYR A 173 -18.67 4.04 -4.80
C TYR A 173 -18.04 2.71 -5.20
N MET A 174 -16.77 2.47 -4.88
CA MET A 174 -16.10 1.20 -5.18
C MET A 174 -16.87 0.01 -4.61
N ALA A 175 -17.35 0.11 -3.36
CA ALA A 175 -18.15 -0.94 -2.74
C ALA A 175 -19.49 -1.17 -3.47
N LEU A 176 -20.27 -0.11 -3.70
CA LEU A 176 -21.57 -0.23 -4.37
C LEU A 176 -21.43 -0.69 -5.83
N ASN A 177 -20.42 -0.20 -6.54
CA ASN A 177 -20.14 -0.60 -7.91
C ASN A 177 -19.67 -2.06 -7.98
N HIS A 178 -18.90 -2.52 -6.99
CA HIS A 178 -18.51 -3.93 -6.87
C HIS A 178 -19.73 -4.85 -6.69
N VAL A 179 -20.65 -4.49 -5.78
CA VAL A 179 -21.91 -5.23 -5.58
C VAL A 179 -22.69 -5.31 -6.90
N ARG A 180 -22.86 -4.17 -7.58
CA ARG A 180 -23.60 -4.09 -8.85
C ARG A 180 -22.96 -4.93 -9.95
N ARG A 181 -21.64 -4.84 -10.12
CA ARG A 181 -20.94 -5.47 -11.25
C ARG A 181 -20.84 -6.99 -11.10
N VAL A 182 -20.52 -7.46 -9.91
CA VAL A 182 -20.27 -8.89 -9.68
C VAL A 182 -21.57 -9.63 -9.33
N GLY A 183 -22.65 -8.91 -9.05
CA GLY A 183 -23.91 -9.53 -8.64
C GLY A 183 -23.80 -10.16 -7.25
N LEU A 184 -22.96 -9.60 -6.37
CA LEU A 184 -22.62 -10.15 -5.05
C LEU A 184 -23.85 -10.44 -4.17
N GLN A 185 -24.98 -9.80 -4.47
CA GLN A 185 -26.27 -10.07 -3.82
C GLN A 185 -26.76 -11.51 -3.99
N ALA A 186 -26.35 -12.21 -5.06
CA ALA A 186 -26.72 -13.62 -5.27
C ALA A 186 -26.07 -14.56 -4.25
N ASP A 187 -24.88 -14.21 -3.75
CA ASP A 187 -24.13 -14.99 -2.77
C ASP A 187 -24.58 -14.71 -1.32
N HIS A 188 -25.43 -13.70 -1.14
CA HIS A 188 -25.93 -13.27 0.16
C HIS A 188 -27.46 -13.23 0.15
N THR A 189 -28.10 -14.34 0.48
CA THR A 189 -29.56 -14.41 0.62
C THR A 189 -30.00 -14.11 2.05
N LEU A 190 -31.22 -13.61 2.20
CA LEU A 190 -31.86 -13.56 3.52
C LEU A 190 -32.03 -14.98 4.05
N VAL A 191 -31.81 -15.14 5.35
CA VAL A 191 -32.01 -16.41 6.07
C VAL A 191 -33.26 -16.25 6.91
N ALA A 192 -34.24 -17.12 6.70
CA ALA A 192 -35.46 -17.15 7.49
C ALA A 192 -35.14 -17.35 8.97
N ASP A 193 -35.83 -16.61 9.83
CA ASP A 193 -35.68 -16.71 11.28
C ASP A 193 -37.06 -16.75 11.98
N HIS A 194 -37.07 -16.69 13.32
CA HIS A 194 -38.30 -16.76 14.10
C HIS A 194 -39.17 -15.49 13.99
N ASN A 195 -38.62 -14.37 13.53
CA ASN A 195 -39.32 -13.11 13.34
C ASN A 195 -39.83 -12.95 11.90
N ASP A 196 -39.11 -13.51 10.92
CA ASP A 196 -39.52 -13.61 9.52
C ASP A 196 -39.20 -15.00 8.94
N PRO A 197 -40.09 -16.00 9.18
CA PRO A 197 -39.87 -17.38 8.75
C PRO A 197 -39.99 -17.58 7.23
N LEU A 198 -40.40 -16.54 6.49
CA LEU A 198 -40.54 -16.55 5.04
C LEU A 198 -39.62 -15.51 4.37
N ALA A 199 -38.59 -15.04 5.09
CA ALA A 199 -37.61 -14.11 4.54
C ALA A 199 -36.97 -14.72 3.28
N THR A 200 -37.17 -14.07 2.15
CA THR A 200 -36.69 -14.51 0.84
C THR A 200 -36.14 -13.33 0.06
N GLY A 201 -35.16 -13.60 -0.80
CA GLY A 201 -34.50 -12.59 -1.62
C GLY A 201 -33.09 -12.21 -1.15
N PRO A 202 -32.46 -11.24 -1.82
CA PRO A 202 -31.09 -10.84 -1.55
C PRO A 202 -30.96 -10.01 -0.27
N ASN A 203 -29.96 -10.34 0.55
CA ASN A 203 -29.53 -9.54 1.67
C ASN A 203 -28.56 -8.44 1.18
N VAL A 204 -29.13 -7.31 0.76
CA VAL A 204 -28.38 -6.17 0.23
C VAL A 204 -27.37 -5.60 1.24
N GLU A 205 -27.71 -5.62 2.53
CA GLU A 205 -26.84 -5.13 3.59
C GLU A 205 -25.61 -6.03 3.74
N ALA A 206 -25.79 -7.35 3.82
CA ALA A 206 -24.69 -8.31 3.89
C ALA A 206 -23.76 -8.19 2.67
N ALA A 207 -24.31 -8.10 1.46
CA ALA A 207 -23.53 -7.90 0.25
C ALA A 207 -22.74 -6.57 0.27
N THR A 208 -23.36 -5.48 0.74
CA THR A 208 -22.69 -4.17 0.84
C THR A 208 -21.58 -4.20 1.89
N ASN A 209 -21.78 -4.87 3.02
CA ASN A 209 -20.77 -5.03 4.06
C ASN A 209 -19.58 -5.88 3.59
N ALA A 210 -19.84 -6.97 2.86
CA ALA A 210 -18.79 -7.77 2.23
C ALA A 210 -17.98 -6.95 1.22
N ALA A 211 -18.64 -6.16 0.37
CA ALA A 211 -17.97 -5.27 -0.58
C ALA A 211 -17.13 -4.19 0.12
N ARG A 212 -17.62 -3.58 1.21
CA ARG A 212 -16.85 -2.65 2.04
C ARG A 212 -15.61 -3.31 2.64
N ALA A 213 -15.71 -4.55 3.10
CA ALA A 213 -14.57 -5.30 3.62
C ALA A 213 -13.53 -5.57 2.51
N ALA A 214 -13.96 -5.88 1.29
CA ALA A 214 -13.07 -6.03 0.14
C ALA A 214 -12.33 -4.72 -0.21
N VAL A 215 -13.04 -3.58 -0.23
CA VAL A 215 -12.41 -2.25 -0.45
C VAL A 215 -11.42 -1.92 0.66
N LYS A 216 -11.78 -2.16 1.93
CA LYS A 216 -10.88 -1.98 3.07
C LYS A 216 -9.61 -2.83 2.92
N THR A 217 -9.76 -4.07 2.46
CA THR A 217 -8.63 -4.98 2.22
C THR A 217 -7.73 -4.45 1.09
N LEU A 218 -8.32 -3.95 0.01
CA LEU A 218 -7.57 -3.31 -1.09
C LEU A 218 -6.79 -2.07 -0.63
N ASN A 219 -7.39 -1.23 0.22
CA ASN A 219 -6.74 -0.05 0.78
C ASN A 219 -5.60 -0.43 1.74
N ALA A 220 -5.80 -1.41 2.63
CA ALA A 220 -4.74 -1.91 3.50
C ALA A 220 -3.55 -2.51 2.73
N ARG A 221 -3.81 -3.18 1.60
CA ARG A 221 -2.75 -3.64 0.69
C ARG A 221 -1.97 -2.47 0.09
N SER A 222 -2.64 -1.38 -0.26
CA SER A 222 -2.00 -0.13 -0.74
C SER A 222 -1.05 0.46 0.30
N GLU A 223 -1.52 0.61 1.54
CA GLU A 223 -0.73 1.12 2.67
C GLU A 223 0.48 0.23 2.97
N THR A 224 0.31 -1.10 2.84
CA THR A 224 1.42 -2.06 3.00
C THR A 224 2.50 -1.83 1.94
N VAL A 225 2.12 -1.62 0.67
CA VAL A 225 3.06 -1.33 -0.42
C VAL A 225 3.81 -0.02 -0.19
N GLU A 226 3.13 1.01 0.33
CA GLU A 226 3.75 2.29 0.68
C GLU A 226 4.76 2.13 1.81
N SER A 227 4.38 1.43 2.88
CA SER A 227 5.26 1.12 4.01
C SER A 227 6.50 0.34 3.57
N VAL A 228 6.34 -0.64 2.68
CA VAL A 228 7.46 -1.39 2.09
C VAL A 228 8.34 -0.50 1.21
N SER A 229 7.74 0.43 0.45
CA SER A 229 8.50 1.38 -0.37
C SER A 229 9.40 2.27 0.48
N ASP A 230 8.91 2.75 1.63
CA ASP A 230 9.69 3.58 2.55
C ASP A 230 10.77 2.78 3.29
N ALA A 231 10.48 1.52 3.63
CA ALA A 231 11.48 0.59 4.14
C ALA A 231 12.62 0.40 3.14
N LEU A 232 12.32 0.13 1.86
CA LEU A 232 13.34 -0.03 0.82
C LEU A 232 14.20 1.23 0.64
N ARG A 233 13.60 2.43 0.70
CA ARG A 233 14.35 3.71 0.67
C ARG A 233 15.31 3.83 1.85
N SER A 234 14.85 3.51 3.06
CA SER A 234 15.68 3.56 4.27
C SER A 234 16.83 2.56 4.20
N ILE A 235 16.60 1.39 3.61
CA ILE A 235 17.63 0.37 3.38
C ILE A 235 18.68 0.86 2.38
N ILE A 236 18.28 1.55 1.31
CA ILE A 236 19.23 2.17 0.36
C ILE A 236 20.16 3.14 1.10
N SER A 237 19.63 4.05 1.92
CA SER A 237 20.46 5.01 2.66
C SER A 237 21.34 4.31 3.71
N MET A 238 20.85 3.24 4.34
CA MET A 238 21.66 2.44 5.27
C MET A 238 22.84 1.75 4.57
N VAL A 239 22.58 1.14 3.41
CA VAL A 239 23.63 0.49 2.60
C VAL A 239 24.60 1.53 2.06
N GLY A 240 24.11 2.70 1.63
CA GLY A 240 24.95 3.83 1.22
C GLY A 240 25.92 4.25 2.33
N LEU A 241 25.41 4.43 3.55
CA LEU A 241 26.25 4.75 4.70
C LEU A 241 27.25 3.63 5.04
N ALA A 242 26.82 2.37 4.99
CA ALA A 242 27.70 1.23 5.31
C ALA A 242 28.82 1.03 4.28
N THR A 243 28.60 1.41 3.02
CA THR A 243 29.52 1.15 1.90
C THR A 243 30.24 2.40 1.37
N ASP A 244 30.09 3.53 2.05
CA ASP A 244 30.54 4.87 1.62
C ASP A 244 30.14 5.19 0.18
N LEU A 245 28.88 4.89 -0.16
CA LEU A 245 28.28 5.20 -1.45
C LEU A 245 27.20 6.28 -1.30
N SER A 246 26.95 7.01 -2.39
CA SER A 246 25.73 7.81 -2.49
C SER A 246 24.51 6.89 -2.59
N ASP A 247 23.34 7.40 -2.19
CA ASP A 247 22.09 6.63 -2.26
C ASP A 247 21.80 6.08 -3.66
N GLN A 248 22.15 6.82 -4.72
CA GLN A 248 22.02 6.34 -6.09
C GLN A 248 22.92 5.13 -6.39
N LYS A 249 24.19 5.17 -5.96
CA LYS A 249 25.13 4.06 -6.15
C LYS A 249 24.78 2.86 -5.27
N ALA A 250 24.29 3.10 -4.05
CA ALA A 250 23.77 2.06 -3.18
C ALA A 250 22.54 1.38 -3.78
N TYR A 251 21.62 2.16 -4.38
CA TYR A 251 20.50 1.61 -5.13
C TYR A 251 20.96 0.78 -6.33
N GLN A 252 21.94 1.25 -7.10
CA GLN A 252 22.52 0.49 -8.22
C GLN A 252 23.12 -0.84 -7.73
N LEU A 253 23.92 -0.82 -6.66
CA LEU A 253 24.48 -2.02 -6.04
C LEU A 253 23.36 -3.00 -5.63
N LEU A 254 22.30 -2.53 -4.98
CA LEU A 254 21.19 -3.37 -4.52
C LEU A 254 20.32 -3.89 -5.68
N SER A 255 20.16 -3.12 -6.75
CA SER A 255 19.28 -3.45 -7.87
C SER A 255 19.95 -4.23 -8.99
N THR A 256 21.28 -4.20 -9.08
CA THR A 256 22.03 -4.83 -10.16
C THR A 256 23.12 -5.80 -9.67
N GLY A 257 23.52 -5.70 -8.41
CA GLY A 257 24.69 -6.41 -7.89
C GLY A 257 26.01 -5.76 -8.31
N SER A 258 26.01 -4.54 -8.88
CA SER A 258 27.23 -3.83 -9.26
C SER A 258 27.11 -2.31 -9.05
N ILE A 259 28.26 -1.65 -8.94
CA ILE A 259 28.38 -0.18 -8.87
C ILE A 259 29.04 0.23 -10.18
N ALA A 260 28.25 0.73 -11.13
CA ALA A 260 28.76 1.24 -12.41
C ALA A 260 29.50 2.57 -12.23
#